data_AF-A0A2U2PKC1-F1
#
_entry.id   AF-A0A2U2PKC1-F1
#
_cell.length_a   1.000
_cell.length_b   1.000
_cell.length_c   1.000
_cell.angle_alpha   90.00
_cell.angle_beta   90.00
_cell.angle_gamma   90.00
#
_symmetry.space_group_name_H-M   'P 1'
#
loop_
_entity.id
_entity.type
_entity.pdbx_description
1 polymer ?
#
loop_
_entity_poly.entity_id
_entity_poly.type
_entity_poly.pdbx_seq_one_letter_code
_entity_poly.pdbx_strand_id
1 'polypeptide(L)'
;MSFHASGRMANEVNGILGMRWTLNCGGVVTRKVKGRPDEWDWVTNYSVDPSRVPTFEELYQACPENPAVVFNHAYQKRYDTEFDIFNYSLPNGNINGVPAKVPMLIPYSPIKIAMKADPLNNGYYTEFQITDTDGTRYVFGGRENPNSREFNYNGPNVQGGVPTGWYLSSITSADKTDKITLSYESKTYDESVFSESFRVTDGIRNQTAFNYRVEDPYWETLAMHVWDTPFEETSDYAVRPYGVPAVKSVQFTGGSLVFNYTTVPQSFNNSLLDEILINGTDTRKIKFTSILHPNEIDIYYLKNVSFCDNQNTTVEQYTFNYYEPLHGMISDPSWRSAKNSDWWGYYSRWNDHTFPQRTIDWDKPEYGHSYFGELNIGFPNVSRIPDTTLKVLGMLKSIRYPTGGETEFLYESNKYHVDYAPPNAPSHALVDGAG
;
A
#
# COMPACT_ATOMS: atom_id res chain seq x y z
N MET A 1 -20.69 -0.13 0.37
CA MET A 1 -19.86 -0.48 -0.80
C MET A 1 -19.43 0.81 -1.46
N SER A 2 -18.17 0.91 -1.88
CA SER A 2 -17.61 2.12 -2.52
C SER A 2 -16.70 1.73 -3.68
N PHE A 3 -16.64 2.56 -4.72
CA PHE A 3 -15.72 2.39 -5.84
C PHE A 3 -14.58 3.39 -5.74
N HIS A 4 -13.34 2.94 -5.91
CA HIS A 4 -12.16 3.81 -5.83
C HIS A 4 -11.87 4.49 -7.18
N ALA A 5 -12.24 5.77 -7.29
CA ALA A 5 -12.26 6.50 -8.55
C ALA A 5 -10.96 7.25 -8.92
N SER A 6 -9.77 6.81 -8.47
CA SER A 6 -8.50 7.51 -8.78
C SER A 6 -7.89 7.21 -10.16
N GLY A 7 -8.41 6.25 -10.93
CA GLY A 7 -7.82 5.77 -12.17
C GLY A 7 -7.03 4.47 -12.00
N ARG A 8 -6.85 3.74 -13.10
CA ARG A 8 -6.24 2.41 -13.14
C ARG A 8 -4.75 2.43 -12.77
N MET A 9 -4.38 1.68 -11.75
CA MET A 9 -2.98 1.52 -11.36
C MET A 9 -2.26 0.57 -12.31
N ALA A 10 -0.93 0.68 -12.40
CA ALA A 10 -0.14 -0.21 -13.26
C ALA A 10 -0.19 -1.68 -12.81
N ASN A 11 -0.12 -1.93 -11.51
CA ASN A 11 -0.19 -3.25 -10.88
C ASN A 11 -1.61 -3.54 -10.33
N GLU A 12 -2.65 -3.14 -11.07
CA GLU A 12 -4.04 -3.30 -10.63
C GLU A 12 -4.40 -4.76 -10.34
N VAL A 13 -5.13 -5.00 -9.24
CA VAL A 13 -5.50 -6.33 -8.75
C VAL A 13 -6.99 -6.42 -8.43
N ASN A 14 -7.52 -7.65 -8.41
CA ASN A 14 -8.87 -7.90 -7.94
C ASN A 14 -8.97 -7.79 -6.42
N GLY A 15 -10.01 -7.13 -5.92
CA GLY A 15 -10.52 -7.33 -4.58
C GLY A 15 -11.63 -8.39 -4.56
N ILE A 16 -12.27 -8.59 -3.41
CA ILE A 16 -13.39 -9.56 -3.27
C ILE A 16 -14.60 -9.22 -4.14
N LEU A 17 -14.74 -7.98 -4.62
CA LEU A 17 -15.81 -7.55 -5.50
C LEU A 17 -15.29 -7.28 -6.92
N GLY A 18 -14.14 -7.85 -7.27
CA GLY A 18 -13.40 -7.48 -8.46
C GLY A 18 -12.62 -6.17 -8.25
N MET A 19 -12.21 -5.56 -9.35
CA MET A 19 -11.33 -4.41 -9.37
C MET A 19 -11.98 -3.18 -8.69
N ARG A 20 -11.24 -2.59 -7.75
CA ARG A 20 -11.49 -1.26 -7.14
C ARG A 20 -12.81 -1.07 -6.39
N TRP A 21 -13.58 -2.14 -6.17
CA TRP A 21 -14.72 -2.14 -5.27
C TRP A 21 -14.29 -2.55 -3.87
N THR A 22 -14.72 -1.76 -2.88
CA THR A 22 -14.52 -2.06 -1.46
C THR A 22 -15.86 -2.31 -0.78
N LEU A 23 -15.94 -3.40 -0.03
CA LEU A 23 -17.04 -3.68 0.87
C LEU A 23 -16.72 -3.14 2.26
N ASN A 24 -17.26 -1.96 2.57
CA ASN A 24 -17.13 -1.36 3.89
C ASN A 24 -18.04 -2.09 4.88
N CYS A 25 -17.49 -3.08 5.58
CA CYS A 25 -18.19 -3.84 6.60
C CYS A 25 -17.34 -3.90 7.88
N GLY A 26 -17.80 -3.22 8.93
CA GLY A 26 -17.09 -3.09 10.20
C GLY A 26 -16.24 -1.82 10.26
N GLY A 27 -15.05 -1.95 10.83
CA GLY A 27 -14.08 -0.87 11.00
C GLY A 27 -12.67 -1.46 11.08
N VAL A 28 -11.66 -0.60 11.07
CA VAL A 28 -10.27 -1.02 11.12
C VAL A 28 -9.42 0.00 11.87
N VAL A 29 -8.44 -0.49 12.62
CA VAL A 29 -7.28 0.28 13.07
C VAL A 29 -6.13 -0.07 12.15
N THR A 30 -5.51 0.89 11.49
CA THR A 30 -4.33 0.70 10.63
C THR A 30 -3.12 1.38 11.23
N ARG A 31 -1.92 0.97 10.82
CA ARG A 31 -0.65 1.50 11.30
C ARG A 31 0.30 1.76 10.15
N LYS A 32 0.91 2.94 10.17
CA LYS A 32 2.13 3.25 9.43
C LYS A 32 3.31 3.13 10.37
N VAL A 33 4.18 2.16 10.10
CA VAL A 33 5.41 1.96 10.87
C VAL A 33 6.45 3.01 10.45
N LYS A 34 7.10 3.63 11.42
CA LYS A 34 8.19 4.60 11.25
C LYS A 34 9.39 4.09 12.04
N GLY A 35 10.44 3.67 11.34
CA GLY A 35 11.54 2.94 11.99
C GLY A 35 11.11 1.53 12.39
N ARG A 36 10.92 1.29 13.69
CA ARG A 36 10.59 -0.01 14.30
C ARG A 36 9.25 0.04 15.02
N PRO A 37 8.56 -1.12 15.16
CA PRO A 37 7.32 -1.18 15.93
C PRO A 37 7.49 -0.67 17.37
N ASP A 38 6.71 0.34 17.72
CA ASP A 38 6.72 1.01 19.04
C ASP A 38 6.57 0.07 20.25
N GLU A 39 5.87 -1.05 20.10
CA GLU A 39 5.56 -2.00 21.17
C GLU A 39 6.52 -3.19 21.24
N TRP A 40 7.57 -3.18 20.42
CA TRP A 40 8.54 -4.25 20.41
C TRP A 40 9.34 -4.27 21.72
N ASP A 41 9.36 -5.40 22.43
CA ASP A 41 9.97 -5.57 23.77
C ASP A 41 11.45 -5.10 23.88
N TRP A 42 12.18 -5.00 22.77
CA TRP A 42 13.60 -4.58 22.74
C TRP A 42 13.81 -3.12 22.37
N VAL A 43 12.74 -2.38 22.05
CA VAL A 43 12.76 -0.95 21.77
C VAL A 43 12.38 -0.22 23.06
N THR A 44 13.32 0.50 23.65
CA THR A 44 13.07 1.36 24.81
C THR A 44 12.88 2.79 24.33
N ASN A 45 12.01 3.54 25.00
CA ASN A 45 11.77 4.94 24.69
C ASN A 45 13.01 5.77 24.98
N TYR A 46 13.40 6.61 24.02
CA TYR A 46 14.28 7.72 24.33
C TYR A 46 13.43 8.79 25.05
N SER A 47 13.61 8.92 26.36
CA SER A 47 12.96 10.00 27.11
C SER A 47 13.81 11.26 26.98
N VAL A 48 13.32 12.23 26.21
CA VAL A 48 13.91 13.57 26.19
C VAL A 48 13.52 14.26 27.50
N ASP A 49 14.51 14.82 28.19
CA ASP A 49 14.26 15.74 29.29
C ASP A 49 13.61 17.02 28.73
N PRO A 50 12.34 17.32 29.03
CA PRO A 50 11.64 18.47 28.46
C PRO A 50 12.24 19.81 28.92
N SER A 51 13.12 19.81 29.92
CA SER A 51 13.78 21.01 30.41
C SER A 51 14.96 21.46 29.57
N ARG A 52 15.40 20.66 28.57
CA ARG A 52 16.51 21.03 27.69
C ARG A 52 16.38 20.45 26.28
N VAL A 53 17.06 21.09 25.33
CA VAL A 53 17.20 20.54 23.97
C VAL A 53 18.23 19.40 24.02
N PRO A 54 17.91 18.20 23.48
CA PRO A 54 18.86 17.11 23.40
C PRO A 54 20.00 17.45 22.42
N THR A 55 21.21 17.03 22.75
CA THR A 55 22.38 17.21 21.88
C THR A 55 22.34 16.29 20.67
N PHE A 56 23.07 16.64 19.61
CA PHE A 56 23.22 15.78 18.43
C PHE A 56 23.71 14.38 18.81
N GLU A 57 24.73 14.26 19.68
CA GLU A 57 25.28 12.97 20.10
C GLU A 57 24.24 12.12 20.84
N GLU A 58 23.41 12.74 21.68
CA GLU A 58 22.33 12.03 22.38
C GLU A 58 21.25 11.52 21.43
N LEU A 59 20.89 12.30 20.41
CA LEU A 59 19.94 11.88 19.37
C LEU A 59 20.56 10.82 18.44
N TYR A 60 21.84 10.96 18.11
CA TYR A 60 22.59 10.06 17.24
C TYR A 60 22.77 8.67 17.90
N GLN A 61 23.13 8.62 19.18
CA GLN A 61 23.20 7.37 19.96
C GLN A 61 21.83 6.75 20.23
N ALA A 62 20.77 7.57 20.18
CA ALA A 62 19.38 7.10 20.21
C ALA A 62 18.86 6.61 18.84
N CYS A 63 19.68 6.63 17.79
CA CYS A 63 19.31 6.08 16.48
C CYS A 63 20.13 4.80 16.21
N PRO A 64 19.60 3.60 16.52
CA PRO A 64 20.32 2.33 16.36
C PRO A 64 20.41 1.86 14.89
N GLU A 65 20.13 2.72 13.91
CA GLU A 65 20.33 2.43 12.49
C GLU A 65 21.80 2.47 12.07
N ASN A 66 22.74 2.24 13.00
CA ASN A 66 24.14 2.08 12.66
C ASN A 66 24.39 0.65 12.14
N PRO A 67 24.72 0.44 10.84
CA PRO A 67 25.07 -0.87 10.30
C PRO A 67 26.43 -1.40 10.79
N ALA A 68 27.22 -0.63 11.55
CA ALA A 68 28.61 -0.95 11.85
C ALA A 68 28.86 -1.72 13.17
N VAL A 69 27.86 -2.04 13.99
CA VAL A 69 28.12 -2.77 15.26
C VAL A 69 27.83 -4.26 15.14
N VAL A 70 28.85 -4.91 14.60
CA VAL A 70 29.14 -6.33 14.46
C VAL A 70 29.04 -7.08 15.81
N PHE A 71 28.08 -8.03 15.87
CA PHE A 71 28.16 -9.36 16.51
C PHE A 71 27.93 -9.61 18.02
N ASN A 72 27.68 -8.65 18.93
CA ASN A 72 27.51 -9.06 20.35
C ASN A 72 26.52 -8.28 21.23
N HIS A 73 25.34 -7.93 20.71
CA HIS A 73 24.33 -7.20 21.49
C HIS A 73 22.93 -7.82 21.42
N ALA A 74 22.75 -8.96 22.08
CA ALA A 74 21.42 -9.48 22.42
C ALA A 74 20.74 -8.70 23.58
N TYR A 75 21.42 -7.72 24.19
CA TYR A 75 20.98 -7.08 25.44
C TYR A 75 21.11 -5.55 25.50
N GLN A 76 21.40 -4.86 24.38
CA GLN A 76 21.42 -3.39 24.38
C GLN A 76 20.05 -2.82 23.99
N LYS A 77 19.58 -1.83 24.77
CA LYS A 77 18.36 -1.08 24.50
C LYS A 77 18.51 -0.38 23.15
N ARG A 78 17.57 -0.65 22.25
CA ARG A 78 17.44 0.07 20.97
C ARG A 78 16.42 1.17 21.16
N TYR A 79 16.66 2.31 20.56
CA TYR A 79 15.79 3.47 20.62
C TYR A 79 15.12 3.67 19.26
N ASP A 80 13.94 4.26 19.26
CA ASP A 80 13.28 4.71 18.04
C ASP A 80 12.99 6.20 18.17
N THR A 81 13.33 6.97 17.15
CA THR A 81 13.19 8.42 17.12
C THR A 81 11.88 8.87 16.49
N GLU A 82 11.18 8.00 15.77
CA GLU A 82 9.86 8.29 15.21
C GLU A 82 8.80 7.42 15.89
N PHE A 83 7.62 8.00 16.16
CA PHE A 83 6.47 7.23 16.61
C PHE A 83 5.71 6.66 15.42
N ASP A 84 5.15 5.48 15.62
CA ASP A 84 4.23 4.91 14.67
C ASP A 84 2.91 5.69 14.68
N ILE A 85 2.35 5.84 13.49
CA ILE A 85 1.09 6.57 13.30
C ILE A 85 0.00 5.53 13.04
N PHE A 86 -0.96 5.50 13.94
CA PHE A 86 -2.16 4.68 13.79
C PHE A 86 -3.30 5.52 13.24
N ASN A 87 -4.17 4.92 12.45
CA ASN A 87 -5.46 5.50 12.09
C ASN A 87 -6.54 4.54 12.50
N TYR A 88 -7.73 5.04 12.82
CA TYR A 88 -8.88 4.17 13.03
C TYR A 88 -10.08 4.66 12.24
N SER A 89 -10.93 3.71 11.86
CA SER A 89 -12.22 3.95 11.23
C SER A 89 -13.29 3.16 11.99
N LEU A 90 -14.27 3.89 12.53
CA LEU A 90 -15.43 3.30 13.19
C LEU A 90 -16.60 3.13 12.20
N PRO A 91 -17.51 2.15 12.41
CA PRO A 91 -18.69 1.97 11.56
C PRO A 91 -19.61 3.19 11.47
N ASN A 92 -19.54 4.12 12.42
CA ASN A 92 -20.32 5.36 12.43
C ASN A 92 -19.69 6.48 11.56
N GLY A 93 -18.57 6.22 10.88
CA GLY A 93 -17.90 7.18 10.00
C GLY A 93 -16.82 8.04 10.66
N ASN A 94 -16.57 7.86 11.97
CA ASN A 94 -15.48 8.56 12.65
C ASN A 94 -14.11 8.02 12.19
N ILE A 95 -13.27 8.90 11.64
CA ILE A 95 -11.90 8.61 11.18
C ILE A 95 -10.95 9.59 11.84
N ASN A 96 -9.96 9.12 12.61
CA ASN A 96 -8.91 9.98 13.20
C ASN A 96 -7.55 9.27 13.28
N GLY A 97 -6.48 10.06 13.34
CA GLY A 97 -5.10 9.61 13.54
C GLY A 97 -4.67 9.62 15.00
N VAL A 98 -3.76 8.70 15.35
CA VAL A 98 -3.25 8.45 16.70
C VAL A 98 -1.75 8.12 16.65
N PRO A 99 -0.83 9.04 16.98
CA PRO A 99 0.55 8.69 17.34
C PRO A 99 0.60 7.74 18.55
N ALA A 100 1.59 6.85 18.59
CA ALA A 100 1.67 5.80 19.61
C ALA A 100 2.70 5.99 20.75
N LYS A 101 2.60 5.05 21.70
CA LYS A 101 3.14 4.89 23.08
C LYS A 101 2.31 5.43 24.24
N VAL A 102 1.48 6.46 24.05
CA VAL A 102 0.19 6.62 24.73
C VAL A 102 -0.74 7.25 23.68
N PRO A 103 -1.93 6.69 23.40
CA PRO A 103 -2.79 7.21 22.34
C PRO A 103 -3.09 8.70 22.51
N MET A 104 -2.65 9.52 21.57
CA MET A 104 -3.02 10.95 21.47
C MET A 104 -3.71 11.16 20.13
N LEU A 105 -4.90 11.78 20.13
CA LEU A 105 -5.68 11.96 18.90
C LEU A 105 -5.29 13.24 18.18
N ILE A 106 -5.18 13.17 16.85
CA ILE A 106 -4.93 14.33 15.97
C ILE A 106 -6.03 14.36 14.89
N PRO A 107 -6.97 15.32 14.94
CA PRO A 107 -7.17 16.31 16.01
C PRO A 107 -7.62 15.66 17.34
N TYR A 108 -7.50 16.40 18.45
CA TYR A 108 -7.95 15.92 19.76
C TYR A 108 -9.44 15.55 19.73
N SER A 109 -9.76 14.40 20.32
CA SER A 109 -11.14 13.94 20.52
C SER A 109 -11.26 13.23 21.89
N PRO A 110 -12.41 13.35 22.59
CA PRO A 110 -12.59 12.77 23.92
C PRO A 110 -12.95 11.28 23.87
N ILE A 111 -12.28 10.51 23.01
CA ILE A 111 -12.48 9.06 22.83
C ILE A 111 -11.42 8.32 23.66
N LYS A 112 -11.83 7.23 24.32
CA LYS A 112 -10.92 6.41 25.13
C LYS A 112 -10.37 5.26 24.30
N ILE A 113 -9.04 5.12 24.25
CA ILE A 113 -8.35 4.01 23.57
C ILE A 113 -7.51 3.23 24.58
N ALA A 114 -7.65 1.90 24.58
CA ALA A 114 -6.80 0.98 25.31
C ALA A 114 -6.21 -0.08 24.36
N MET A 115 -4.94 -0.43 24.55
CA MET A 115 -4.20 -1.35 23.70
C MET A 115 -3.73 -2.54 24.54
N LYS A 116 -3.75 -3.75 23.96
CA LYS A 116 -3.23 -4.96 24.61
C LYS A 116 -2.06 -5.55 23.82
N ALA A 117 -0.88 -5.54 24.41
CA ALA A 117 0.33 -6.19 23.89
C ALA A 117 0.26 -7.72 23.99
N ASP A 118 0.95 -8.41 23.09
CA ASP A 118 1.13 -9.86 23.10
C ASP A 118 2.31 -10.23 24.02
N PRO A 119 2.09 -10.87 25.17
CA PRO A 119 3.19 -11.29 26.05
C PRO A 119 4.09 -12.38 25.45
N LEU A 120 3.73 -12.98 24.30
CA LEU A 120 4.44 -14.13 23.73
C LEU A 120 5.12 -13.84 22.37
N ASN A 121 4.71 -12.79 21.66
CA ASN A 121 5.15 -12.49 20.31
C ASN A 121 5.73 -11.07 20.24
N ASN A 122 6.92 -10.88 20.81
CA ASN A 122 7.69 -9.63 20.73
C ASN A 122 6.97 -8.39 21.31
N GLY A 123 5.88 -8.55 22.07
CA GLY A 123 5.12 -7.42 22.62
C GLY A 123 4.06 -6.82 21.69
N TYR A 124 3.88 -7.36 20.47
CA TYR A 124 2.99 -6.76 19.45
C TYR A 124 1.56 -6.52 19.92
N TYR A 125 0.92 -5.43 19.50
CA TYR A 125 -0.46 -5.19 19.86
C TYR A 125 -1.37 -6.26 19.25
N THR A 126 -2.17 -6.92 20.08
CA THR A 126 -3.14 -7.94 19.66
C THR A 126 -4.54 -7.38 19.54
N GLU A 127 -4.86 -6.34 20.32
CA GLU A 127 -6.22 -5.82 20.46
C GLU A 127 -6.21 -4.33 20.76
N PHE A 128 -7.15 -3.60 20.13
CA PHE A 128 -7.46 -2.22 20.44
C PHE A 128 -8.91 -2.14 20.94
N GLN A 129 -9.13 -1.42 22.04
CA GLN A 129 -10.44 -1.14 22.58
C GLN A 129 -10.70 0.36 22.48
N ILE A 130 -11.69 0.76 21.69
CA ILE A 130 -12.09 2.15 21.51
C ILE A 130 -13.47 2.32 22.16
N THR A 131 -13.61 3.28 23.08
CA THR A 131 -14.91 3.69 23.63
C THR A 131 -15.21 5.10 23.12
N ASP A 132 -16.25 5.19 22.28
CA ASP A 132 -16.69 6.47 21.72
C ASP A 132 -17.44 7.30 22.79
N THR A 133 -17.71 8.56 22.46
CA THR A 133 -18.31 9.57 23.33
C THR A 133 -19.73 9.23 23.78
N ASP A 134 -20.45 8.41 23.02
CA ASP A 134 -21.77 7.89 23.35
C ASP A 134 -21.72 6.67 24.30
N GLY A 135 -20.51 6.18 24.64
CA GLY A 135 -20.29 5.01 25.47
C GLY A 135 -20.27 3.68 24.70
N THR A 136 -20.48 3.68 23.38
CA THR A 136 -20.36 2.49 22.54
C THR A 136 -18.93 1.99 22.52
N ARG A 137 -18.76 0.68 22.68
CA ARG A 137 -17.45 0.03 22.79
C ARG A 137 -17.15 -0.80 21.55
N TYR A 138 -15.97 -0.57 20.99
CA TYR A 138 -15.45 -1.25 19.82
C TYR A 138 -14.20 -2.03 20.21
N VAL A 139 -14.11 -3.28 19.78
CA VAL A 139 -12.92 -4.12 19.96
C VAL A 139 -12.40 -4.51 18.59
N PHE A 140 -11.15 -4.20 18.30
CA PHE A 140 -10.44 -4.53 17.06
C PHE A 140 -9.36 -5.56 17.34
N GLY A 141 -9.15 -6.51 16.43
CA GLY A 141 -8.22 -7.60 16.66
C GLY A 141 -8.74 -8.59 17.72
N GLY A 142 -7.82 -9.11 18.53
CA GLY A 142 -8.09 -10.01 19.65
C GLY A 142 -7.63 -11.43 19.38
N ARG A 143 -7.17 -12.12 20.44
CA ARG A 143 -6.67 -13.51 20.36
C ARG A 143 -7.74 -14.52 19.94
N GLU A 144 -8.99 -14.27 20.32
CA GLU A 144 -10.15 -15.10 19.95
C GLU A 144 -10.53 -14.96 18.47
N ASN A 145 -9.96 -13.97 17.76
CA ASN A 145 -10.20 -13.74 16.33
C ASN A 145 -8.87 -13.51 15.60
N PRO A 146 -7.99 -14.53 15.51
CA PRO A 146 -6.62 -14.35 15.05
C PRO A 146 -6.53 -13.83 13.60
N ASN A 147 -7.55 -14.14 12.77
CA ASN A 147 -7.67 -13.70 11.37
C ASN A 147 -8.18 -12.26 11.23
N SER A 148 -8.46 -11.54 12.31
CA SER A 148 -8.87 -10.11 12.27
C SER A 148 -7.67 -9.16 12.23
N ARG A 149 -6.48 -9.66 11.90
CA ARG A 149 -5.25 -8.86 11.85
C ARG A 149 -4.55 -9.03 10.51
N GLU A 150 -4.06 -7.92 10.01
CA GLU A 150 -3.24 -7.84 8.80
C GLU A 150 -1.80 -7.58 9.19
N PHE A 151 -0.87 -8.18 8.44
CA PHE A 151 0.56 -8.06 8.64
C PHE A 151 1.22 -7.58 7.35
N ASN A 152 2.33 -6.86 7.46
CA ASN A 152 3.15 -6.43 6.31
C ASN A 152 3.80 -7.60 5.53
N TYR A 153 3.77 -8.81 6.10
CA TYR A 153 4.26 -10.05 5.52
C TYR A 153 3.36 -11.21 5.98
N ASN A 154 3.59 -12.44 5.51
CA ASN A 154 2.80 -13.63 5.86
C ASN A 154 2.86 -14.07 7.35
N GLY A 155 2.40 -13.22 8.26
CA GLY A 155 2.16 -13.50 9.67
C GLY A 155 3.27 -13.07 10.64
N PRO A 156 3.02 -13.21 11.95
CA PRO A 156 3.90 -12.72 13.02
C PRO A 156 5.20 -13.53 13.18
N ASN A 157 5.25 -14.75 12.63
CA ASN A 157 6.36 -15.69 12.81
C ASN A 157 7.45 -15.56 11.73
N VAL A 158 7.26 -14.65 10.77
CA VAL A 158 8.29 -14.36 9.77
C VAL A 158 9.16 -13.22 10.28
N GLN A 159 10.48 -13.32 10.09
CA GLN A 159 11.40 -12.25 10.43
C GLN A 159 10.99 -10.96 9.69
N GLY A 160 10.70 -9.90 10.44
CA GLY A 160 10.19 -8.63 9.89
C GLY A 160 8.67 -8.53 9.75
N GLY A 161 7.92 -9.57 10.13
CA GLY A 161 6.47 -9.57 10.23
C GLY A 161 5.98 -8.67 11.37
N VAL A 162 5.19 -7.67 11.03
CA VAL A 162 4.62 -6.66 11.93
C VAL A 162 3.14 -6.48 11.61
N PRO A 163 2.24 -6.48 12.62
CA PRO A 163 0.84 -6.20 12.37
C PRO A 163 0.65 -4.73 11.96
N THR A 164 -0.05 -4.53 10.85
CA THR A 164 -0.34 -3.22 10.25
C THR A 164 -1.83 -2.89 10.25
N GLY A 165 -2.69 -3.88 10.51
CA GLY A 165 -4.14 -3.69 10.57
C GLY A 165 -4.81 -4.57 11.64
N TRP A 166 -5.82 -4.03 12.31
CA TRP A 166 -6.70 -4.73 13.25
C TRP A 166 -8.15 -4.42 12.89
N TYR A 167 -8.87 -5.43 12.44
CA TYR A 167 -10.25 -5.34 11.99
C TYR A 167 -11.20 -5.47 13.18
N LEU A 168 -12.35 -4.83 13.08
CA LEU A 168 -13.37 -4.78 14.13
C LEU A 168 -13.90 -6.19 14.43
N SER A 169 -13.66 -6.69 15.64
CA SER A 169 -14.16 -7.98 16.12
C SER A 169 -15.50 -7.87 16.83
N SER A 170 -15.77 -6.76 17.54
CA SER A 170 -17.08 -6.59 18.17
C SER A 170 -17.46 -5.14 18.46
N ILE A 171 -18.77 -4.91 18.51
CA ILE A 171 -19.42 -3.68 18.94
C ILE A 171 -20.32 -4.04 20.12
N THR A 172 -20.27 -3.27 21.21
CA THR A 172 -21.15 -3.43 22.36
C THR A 172 -21.78 -2.09 22.69
N SER A 173 -23.11 -2.07 22.84
CA SER A 173 -23.86 -0.85 23.19
C SER A 173 -23.42 -0.29 24.55
N ALA A 174 -23.68 0.99 24.79
CA ALA A 174 -23.28 1.67 26.03
C ALA A 174 -23.88 1.03 27.30
N ASP A 175 -25.11 0.55 27.21
CA ASP A 175 -25.84 -0.17 28.26
C ASP A 175 -25.49 -1.68 28.33
N LYS A 176 -24.69 -2.18 27.38
CA LYS A 176 -24.21 -3.56 27.24
C LYS A 176 -25.32 -4.59 26.94
N THR A 177 -26.49 -4.15 26.51
CA THR A 177 -27.61 -5.05 26.19
C THR A 177 -27.48 -5.66 24.80
N ASP A 178 -26.88 -4.94 23.86
CA ASP A 178 -26.68 -5.37 22.48
C ASP A 178 -25.22 -5.56 22.14
N LYS A 179 -24.95 -6.62 21.38
CA LYS A 179 -23.62 -6.96 20.91
C LYS A 179 -23.64 -7.44 19.47
N ILE A 180 -22.74 -6.89 18.66
CA ILE A 180 -22.45 -7.35 17.31
C ILE A 180 -21.05 -7.94 17.32
N THR A 181 -20.85 -9.13 16.74
CA THR A 181 -19.53 -9.75 16.60
C THR A 181 -19.24 -10.10 15.15
N LEU A 182 -18.02 -9.82 14.70
CA LEU A 182 -17.55 -10.12 13.37
C LEU A 182 -16.44 -11.17 13.44
N SER A 183 -16.43 -12.08 12.49
CA SER A 183 -15.39 -13.11 12.34
C SER A 183 -14.78 -13.01 10.95
N TYR A 184 -13.51 -13.39 10.84
CA TYR A 184 -12.76 -13.25 9.60
C TYR A 184 -12.12 -14.58 9.19
N GLU A 185 -11.94 -14.74 7.89
CA GLU A 185 -11.03 -15.72 7.30
C GLU A 185 -9.86 -14.99 6.63
N SER A 186 -8.69 -15.61 6.63
CA SER A 186 -7.52 -15.05 5.95
C SER A 186 -7.59 -15.38 4.47
N LYS A 187 -7.43 -14.37 3.61
CA LYS A 187 -7.24 -14.53 2.17
C LYS A 187 -5.83 -14.06 1.81
N THR A 188 -5.14 -14.82 0.97
CA THR A 188 -3.83 -14.39 0.47
C THR A 188 -4.02 -13.50 -0.75
N TYR A 189 -3.34 -12.35 -0.73
CA TYR A 189 -3.23 -11.44 -1.84
C TYR A 189 -1.77 -11.34 -2.29
N ASP A 190 -1.57 -11.43 -3.59
CA ASP A 190 -0.27 -11.24 -4.23
C ASP A 190 -0.22 -9.83 -4.84
N GLU A 191 0.82 -9.09 -4.50
CA GLU A 191 1.18 -7.84 -5.16
C GLU A 191 2.46 -8.04 -5.99
N SER A 192 2.37 -7.74 -7.27
CA SER A 192 3.50 -7.67 -8.18
C SER A 192 4.19 -6.30 -8.06
N VAL A 193 5.46 -6.31 -7.69
CA VAL A 193 6.29 -5.10 -7.56
C VAL A 193 7.47 -5.21 -8.51
N PHE A 194 7.73 -4.14 -9.25
CA PHE A 194 8.91 -3.99 -10.09
C PHE A 194 9.70 -2.78 -9.63
N SER A 195 11.01 -2.94 -9.47
CA SER A 195 11.92 -1.83 -9.14
C SER A 195 13.11 -1.86 -10.08
N GLU A 196 13.51 -0.69 -10.53
CA GLU A 196 14.69 -0.49 -11.35
C GLU A 196 15.50 0.66 -10.77
N SER A 197 16.80 0.46 -10.64
CA SER A 197 17.71 1.49 -10.18
C SER A 197 18.94 1.55 -11.07
N PHE A 198 19.38 2.78 -11.32
CA PHE A 198 20.62 3.09 -12.00
C PHE A 198 21.53 3.78 -10.99
N ARG A 199 22.70 3.19 -10.75
CA ARG A 199 23.73 3.83 -9.94
C ARG A 199 24.87 4.26 -10.85
N VAL A 200 25.03 5.56 -11.04
CA VAL A 200 26.22 6.11 -11.70
C VAL A 200 27.25 6.46 -10.63
N THR A 201 28.47 5.96 -10.76
CA THR A 201 29.55 6.26 -9.82
C THR A 201 30.59 7.13 -10.50
N ASP A 202 30.83 8.34 -9.99
CA ASP A 202 31.99 9.12 -10.38
C ASP A 202 33.24 8.52 -9.69
N GLY A 203 34.22 8.09 -10.48
CA GLY A 203 35.46 7.49 -9.95
C GLY A 203 36.37 8.49 -9.20
N ILE A 204 35.86 9.64 -8.78
CA ILE A 204 36.64 10.75 -8.22
C ILE A 204 37.09 10.38 -6.80
N ARG A 205 38.31 9.87 -6.68
CA ARG A 205 39.00 9.79 -5.40
C ARG A 205 39.48 11.18 -4.99
N ASN A 206 38.71 11.86 -4.13
CA ASN A 206 39.11 13.01 -3.30
C ASN A 206 39.78 14.18 -4.04
N GLN A 207 39.09 15.32 -4.16
CA GLN A 207 39.53 16.53 -4.89
C GLN A 207 40.91 17.09 -4.46
N THR A 208 41.42 16.75 -3.28
CA THR A 208 42.80 17.12 -2.87
C THR A 208 43.89 16.33 -3.62
N ALA A 209 43.51 15.33 -4.42
CA ALA A 209 44.41 14.50 -5.21
C ALA A 209 44.00 14.50 -6.70
N PHE A 210 43.84 15.68 -7.30
CA PHE A 210 43.89 15.86 -8.76
C PHE A 210 45.29 15.58 -9.36
N ASN A 211 46.05 14.69 -8.73
CA ASN A 211 47.32 14.19 -9.19
C ASN A 211 47.21 12.67 -9.23
N TYR A 212 46.48 12.13 -10.21
CA TYR A 212 46.91 10.85 -10.79
C TYR A 212 48.35 11.11 -11.22
N ARG A 213 49.31 10.61 -10.44
CA ARG A 213 50.71 10.86 -10.76
C ARG A 213 50.93 10.35 -12.17
N VAL A 214 51.63 11.16 -12.95
CA VAL A 214 52.21 10.88 -14.28
C VAL A 214 52.95 9.51 -14.38
N GLU A 215 53.05 8.78 -13.27
CA GLU A 215 53.82 7.57 -13.04
C GLU A 215 52.96 6.32 -12.80
N ASP A 216 51.62 6.33 -12.93
CA ASP A 216 50.86 5.07 -12.92
C ASP A 216 50.96 4.39 -14.29
N PRO A 217 51.76 3.32 -14.46
CA PRO A 217 51.95 2.65 -15.74
C PRO A 217 50.67 1.94 -16.23
N TYR A 218 49.62 1.90 -15.41
CA TYR A 218 48.32 1.32 -15.75
C TYR A 218 47.25 2.38 -16.02
N TRP A 219 47.60 3.67 -16.18
CA TRP A 219 46.62 4.74 -16.42
C TRP A 219 45.69 4.44 -17.61
N GLU A 220 46.25 3.99 -18.75
CA GLU A 220 45.45 3.71 -19.96
C GLU A 220 44.46 2.57 -19.71
N THR A 221 44.87 1.53 -18.98
CA THR A 221 44.00 0.40 -18.66
C THR A 221 42.96 0.75 -17.59
N LEU A 222 43.31 1.57 -16.60
CA LEU A 222 42.37 2.04 -15.58
C LEU A 222 41.33 3.01 -16.17
N ALA A 223 41.76 3.95 -17.00
CA ALA A 223 40.88 4.86 -17.72
C ALA A 223 39.91 4.10 -18.63
N MET A 224 40.38 3.05 -19.32
CA MET A 224 39.52 2.11 -20.06
C MET A 224 38.51 1.36 -19.18
N HIS A 225 38.88 0.91 -17.99
CA HIS A 225 37.92 0.24 -17.10
C HIS A 225 36.88 1.20 -16.51
N VAL A 226 37.24 2.46 -16.25
CA VAL A 226 36.29 3.52 -15.86
C VAL A 226 35.36 3.89 -17.03
N TRP A 227 35.81 3.73 -18.28
CA TRP A 227 35.00 3.94 -19.49
C TRP A 227 33.92 2.86 -19.70
N ASP A 228 34.16 1.60 -19.36
CA ASP A 228 33.26 0.49 -19.73
C ASP A 228 32.13 0.19 -18.72
N THR A 229 32.18 0.70 -17.48
CA THR A 229 31.20 0.32 -16.43
C THR A 229 30.87 1.40 -15.38
N PRO A 230 30.55 2.67 -15.73
CA PRO A 230 30.24 3.66 -14.69
C PRO A 230 28.83 3.50 -14.11
N PHE A 231 27.99 2.60 -14.65
CA PHE A 231 26.65 2.37 -14.11
C PHE A 231 26.36 0.90 -13.79
N GLU A 232 25.84 0.68 -12.58
CA GLU A 232 25.17 -0.57 -12.22
C GLU A 232 23.68 -0.38 -12.48
N GLU A 233 23.15 -1.18 -13.41
CA GLU A 233 21.72 -1.36 -13.57
C GLU A 233 21.28 -2.55 -12.73
N THR A 234 20.30 -2.33 -11.88
CA THR A 234 19.61 -3.41 -11.17
C THR A 234 18.13 -3.30 -11.44
N SER A 235 17.55 -4.36 -11.98
CA SER A 235 16.11 -4.56 -12.02
C SER A 235 15.76 -5.74 -11.14
N ASP A 236 14.70 -5.58 -10.36
CA ASP A 236 14.17 -6.63 -9.50
C ASP A 236 12.65 -6.70 -9.68
N TYR A 237 12.15 -7.93 -9.69
CA TYR A 237 10.75 -8.24 -9.71
C TYR A 237 10.43 -9.16 -8.54
N ALA A 238 9.48 -8.74 -7.71
CA ALA A 238 9.03 -9.50 -6.59
C ALA A 238 7.51 -9.66 -6.62
N VAL A 239 7.03 -10.86 -6.32
CA VAL A 239 5.65 -11.09 -5.89
C VAL A 239 5.66 -11.13 -4.38
N ARG A 240 4.86 -10.27 -3.76
CA ARG A 240 4.74 -10.16 -2.31
C ARG A 240 3.38 -10.71 -1.89
N PRO A 241 3.31 -11.94 -1.36
CA PRO A 241 2.10 -12.46 -0.75
C PRO A 241 1.88 -11.85 0.63
N TYR A 242 0.66 -11.40 0.91
CA TYR A 242 0.22 -10.96 2.23
C TYR A 242 -1.19 -11.48 2.53
N GLY A 243 -1.45 -11.76 3.82
CA GLY A 243 -2.74 -12.22 4.29
C GLY A 243 -3.64 -11.04 4.67
N VAL A 244 -4.80 -10.93 4.01
CA VAL A 244 -5.81 -9.91 4.29
C VAL A 244 -7.03 -10.55 4.95
N PRO A 245 -7.53 -9.99 6.06
CA PRO A 245 -8.80 -10.39 6.66
C PRO A 245 -10.00 -10.16 5.74
N ALA A 246 -10.72 -11.23 5.39
CA ALA A 246 -12.02 -11.18 4.73
C ALA A 246 -13.14 -11.50 5.72
N VAL A 247 -14.20 -10.69 5.75
CA VAL A 247 -15.34 -10.89 6.67
C VAL A 247 -16.03 -12.21 6.35
N LYS A 248 -16.10 -13.12 7.32
CA LYS A 248 -16.74 -14.43 7.17
C LYS A 248 -18.19 -14.41 7.66
N SER A 249 -18.42 -13.84 8.84
CA SER A 249 -19.76 -13.72 9.38
C SER A 249 -19.89 -12.56 10.37
N VAL A 250 -21.11 -12.05 10.48
CA VAL A 250 -21.52 -11.05 11.48
C VAL A 250 -22.67 -11.63 12.27
N GLN A 251 -22.58 -11.61 13.60
CA GLN A 251 -23.65 -12.06 14.51
C GLN A 251 -24.19 -10.86 15.27
N PHE A 252 -25.51 -10.77 15.42
CA PHE A 252 -26.19 -9.70 16.16
C PHE A 252 -27.46 -10.23 16.83
N THR A 253 -28.06 -9.44 17.73
CA THR A 253 -29.31 -9.83 18.39
C THR A 253 -30.41 -10.09 17.36
N GLY A 254 -30.87 -11.34 17.27
CA GLY A 254 -31.97 -11.73 16.36
C GLY A 254 -31.55 -12.15 14.95
N GLY A 255 -30.25 -12.30 14.65
CA GLY A 255 -29.83 -12.77 13.34
C GLY A 255 -28.32 -12.87 13.10
N SER A 256 -27.98 -13.22 11.86
CA SER A 256 -26.60 -13.35 11.40
C SER A 256 -26.45 -13.02 9.92
N LEU A 257 -25.28 -12.54 9.51
CA LEU A 257 -24.85 -12.45 8.13
C LEU A 257 -23.75 -13.48 7.87
N VAL A 258 -23.81 -14.18 6.74
CA VAL A 258 -22.75 -15.09 6.27
C VAL A 258 -22.29 -14.69 4.88
N PHE A 259 -20.98 -14.55 4.70
CA PHE A 259 -20.35 -14.10 3.46
C PHE A 259 -19.76 -15.32 2.77
N ASN A 260 -20.25 -15.63 1.57
CA ASN A 260 -19.80 -16.79 0.80
C ASN A 260 -18.96 -16.33 -0.39
N TYR A 261 -17.76 -16.89 -0.48
CA TYR A 261 -16.77 -16.56 -1.49
C TYR A 261 -16.54 -17.74 -2.42
N THR A 262 -16.33 -17.46 -3.70
CA THR A 262 -15.91 -18.44 -4.71
C THR A 262 -14.50 -18.18 -5.15
N THR A 263 -13.75 -19.26 -5.31
CA THR A 263 -12.41 -19.25 -5.90
C THR A 263 -12.51 -19.36 -7.41
N VAL A 264 -12.07 -18.34 -8.14
CA VAL A 264 -12.03 -18.36 -9.60
C VAL A 264 -10.72 -19.00 -10.13
N PRO A 265 -10.75 -19.81 -11.20
CA PRO A 265 -9.55 -20.43 -11.76
C PRO A 265 -8.61 -19.41 -12.43
N GLN A 266 -7.30 -19.68 -12.40
CA GLN A 266 -6.27 -18.99 -13.20
C GLN A 266 -6.11 -17.47 -12.93
N SER A 267 -6.40 -17.06 -11.70
CA SER A 267 -6.32 -15.66 -11.26
C SER A 267 -5.34 -15.44 -10.11
N PHE A 268 -4.57 -14.36 -10.17
CA PHE A 268 -4.03 -13.67 -9.01
C PHE A 268 -5.21 -13.11 -8.20
N ASN A 269 -5.19 -13.31 -6.88
CA ASN A 269 -6.23 -12.80 -5.98
C ASN A 269 -7.63 -13.29 -6.35
N ASN A 270 -7.79 -14.62 -6.31
CA ASN A 270 -8.89 -15.35 -6.92
C ASN A 270 -10.15 -15.54 -6.07
N SER A 271 -10.28 -14.86 -4.93
CA SER A 271 -11.47 -15.03 -4.07
C SER A 271 -12.44 -13.89 -4.29
N LEU A 272 -13.57 -14.18 -4.93
CA LEU A 272 -14.67 -13.22 -5.15
C LEU A 272 -15.83 -13.52 -4.20
N LEU A 273 -16.49 -12.49 -3.69
CA LEU A 273 -17.71 -12.59 -2.89
C LEU A 273 -18.86 -12.84 -3.85
N ASP A 274 -19.60 -13.93 -3.62
CA ASP A 274 -20.73 -14.32 -4.46
C ASP A 274 -22.07 -13.97 -3.80
N GLU A 275 -22.19 -14.26 -2.51
CA GLU A 275 -23.42 -13.96 -1.77
C GLU A 275 -23.17 -13.54 -0.32
N ILE A 276 -24.08 -12.69 0.17
CA ILE A 276 -24.31 -12.46 1.60
C ILE A 276 -25.67 -13.05 1.94
N LEU A 277 -25.66 -14.05 2.82
CA LEU A 277 -26.86 -14.63 3.42
C LEU A 277 -27.25 -13.82 4.65
N ILE A 278 -28.49 -13.35 4.69
CA ILE A 278 -29.06 -12.59 5.81
C ILE A 278 -30.04 -13.52 6.52
N ASN A 279 -29.67 -14.03 7.69
CA ASN A 279 -30.53 -14.85 8.52
C ASN A 279 -31.13 -14.00 9.65
N GLY A 280 -32.46 -13.92 9.70
CA GLY A 280 -33.19 -13.29 10.80
C GLY A 280 -34.51 -14.03 11.01
N THR A 281 -35.63 -13.30 11.01
CA THR A 281 -36.96 -13.92 10.94
C THR A 281 -37.20 -14.64 9.61
N ASP A 282 -36.65 -14.08 8.52
CA ASP A 282 -36.64 -14.66 7.18
C ASP A 282 -35.20 -14.71 6.66
N THR A 283 -34.91 -15.67 5.79
CA THR A 283 -33.63 -15.74 5.07
C THR A 283 -33.73 -14.93 3.79
N ARG A 284 -32.87 -13.92 3.62
CA ARG A 284 -32.73 -13.13 2.39
C ARG A 284 -31.30 -13.21 1.86
N LYS A 285 -31.10 -12.81 0.60
CA LYS A 285 -29.77 -12.88 -0.02
C LYS A 285 -29.41 -11.59 -0.74
N ILE A 286 -28.14 -11.25 -0.73
CA ILE A 286 -27.55 -10.28 -1.65
C ILE A 286 -26.57 -11.06 -2.52
N LYS A 287 -26.75 -11.02 -3.83
CA LYS A 287 -25.87 -11.67 -4.80
C LYS A 287 -25.00 -10.66 -5.51
N PHE A 288 -23.74 -11.03 -5.70
CA PHE A 288 -22.75 -10.27 -6.43
C PHE A 288 -22.39 -11.07 -7.68
N THR A 289 -22.38 -10.42 -8.84
CA THR A 289 -22.00 -11.07 -10.08
C THR A 289 -20.81 -10.33 -10.66
N SER A 290 -19.65 -10.96 -10.62
CA SER A 290 -18.43 -10.44 -11.22
C SER A 290 -18.11 -11.18 -12.51
N ILE A 291 -17.59 -10.47 -13.51
CA ILE A 291 -17.23 -11.04 -14.81
C ILE A 291 -15.78 -10.74 -15.15
N LEU A 292 -15.06 -11.73 -15.68
CA LEU A 292 -13.77 -11.50 -16.33
C LEU A 292 -14.04 -10.80 -17.67
N HIS A 293 -13.48 -9.62 -17.87
CA HIS A 293 -13.66 -8.91 -19.14
C HIS A 293 -12.85 -9.59 -20.26
N PRO A 294 -13.38 -9.76 -21.49
CA PRO A 294 -12.72 -10.56 -22.53
C PRO A 294 -11.34 -10.08 -22.99
N ASN A 295 -11.04 -8.79 -22.80
CA ASN A 295 -9.74 -8.20 -23.13
C ASN A 295 -8.81 -8.08 -21.91
N GLU A 296 -9.23 -8.56 -20.74
CA GLU A 296 -8.39 -8.64 -19.55
C GLU A 296 -7.89 -10.08 -19.40
N ILE A 297 -6.67 -10.25 -18.87
CA ILE A 297 -6.20 -11.59 -18.51
C ILE A 297 -6.87 -12.05 -17.22
N ASP A 298 -6.94 -11.14 -16.25
CA ASP A 298 -7.22 -11.52 -14.86
C ASP A 298 -7.83 -10.38 -14.05
N ILE A 299 -8.68 -9.57 -14.67
CA ILE A 299 -9.32 -8.44 -14.00
C ILE A 299 -10.83 -8.60 -14.11
N TYR A 300 -11.47 -8.71 -12.94
CA TYR A 300 -12.90 -8.93 -12.81
C TYR A 300 -13.61 -7.62 -12.52
N TYR A 301 -14.74 -7.41 -13.20
CA TYR A 301 -15.63 -6.28 -12.99
C TYR A 301 -16.92 -6.72 -12.32
N LEU A 302 -17.32 -6.02 -11.26
CA LEU A 302 -18.62 -6.23 -10.63
C LEU A 302 -19.71 -5.80 -11.60
N LYS A 303 -20.44 -6.74 -12.17
CA LYS A 303 -21.50 -6.46 -13.15
C LYS A 303 -22.80 -6.08 -12.45
N ASN A 304 -23.20 -6.88 -11.46
CA ASN A 304 -24.50 -6.74 -10.80
C ASN A 304 -24.40 -6.91 -9.28
N VAL A 305 -25.26 -6.18 -8.56
CA VAL A 305 -25.64 -6.48 -7.18
C VAL A 305 -27.15 -6.65 -7.12
N SER A 306 -27.61 -7.83 -6.73
CA SER A 306 -29.02 -8.22 -6.73
C SER A 306 -29.49 -8.53 -5.32
N PHE A 307 -30.56 -7.89 -4.87
CA PHE A 307 -31.22 -8.16 -3.59
C PHE A 307 -32.37 -9.13 -3.83
N CYS A 308 -32.31 -10.27 -3.13
CA CYS A 308 -33.31 -11.33 -3.26
C CYS A 308 -34.14 -11.47 -1.99
N ASP A 309 -35.44 -11.77 -2.18
CA ASP A 309 -36.37 -12.10 -1.10
C ASP A 309 -36.16 -13.53 -0.55
N ASN A 310 -37.08 -13.97 0.31
CA ASN A 310 -37.05 -15.30 0.93
C ASN A 310 -37.36 -16.45 -0.05
N GLN A 311 -37.85 -16.15 -1.25
CA GLN A 311 -38.07 -17.09 -2.33
C GLN A 311 -36.91 -17.07 -3.33
N ASN A 312 -35.83 -16.35 -3.03
CA ASN A 312 -34.66 -16.17 -3.89
C ASN A 312 -35.00 -15.46 -5.22
N THR A 313 -36.08 -14.66 -5.24
CA THR A 313 -36.47 -13.82 -6.37
C THR A 313 -35.75 -12.47 -6.26
N THR A 314 -35.11 -12.02 -7.33
CA THR A 314 -34.49 -10.68 -7.37
C THR A 314 -35.56 -9.59 -7.35
N VAL A 315 -35.57 -8.80 -6.28
CA VAL A 315 -36.51 -7.69 -6.07
C VAL A 315 -35.89 -6.37 -6.52
N GLU A 316 -34.60 -6.18 -6.25
CA GLU A 316 -33.84 -4.99 -6.65
C GLU A 316 -32.52 -5.40 -7.29
N GLN A 317 -32.10 -4.68 -8.32
CA GLN A 317 -30.82 -4.92 -8.97
C GLN A 317 -30.15 -3.63 -9.40
N TYR A 318 -28.88 -3.52 -9.05
CA TYR A 318 -27.95 -2.51 -9.55
C TYR A 318 -27.08 -3.13 -10.63
N THR A 319 -26.88 -2.41 -11.73
CA THR A 319 -25.97 -2.83 -12.81
C THR A 319 -24.89 -1.78 -12.99
N PHE A 320 -23.65 -2.22 -13.17
CA PHE A 320 -22.48 -1.37 -13.32
C PHE A 320 -21.84 -1.57 -14.69
N ASN A 321 -21.49 -0.47 -15.35
CA ASN A 321 -20.76 -0.47 -16.61
C ASN A 321 -19.42 0.25 -16.42
N TYR A 322 -18.41 -0.14 -17.20
CA TYR A 322 -17.06 0.38 -17.05
C TYR A 322 -16.52 0.95 -18.37
N TYR A 323 -15.45 1.72 -18.26
CA TYR A 323 -14.65 2.13 -19.40
C TYR A 323 -13.77 0.96 -19.86
N GLU A 324 -14.20 0.26 -20.89
CA GLU A 324 -13.57 -1.00 -21.29
C GLU A 324 -12.27 -0.81 -22.09
N PRO A 325 -11.26 -1.67 -21.91
CA PRO A 325 -10.06 -1.67 -22.73
C PRO A 325 -10.36 -2.06 -24.18
N LEU A 326 -9.69 -1.39 -25.12
CA LEU A 326 -9.70 -1.78 -26.53
C LEU A 326 -8.97 -3.11 -26.73
N HIS A 327 -9.30 -3.82 -27.80
CA HIS A 327 -8.69 -5.11 -28.14
C HIS A 327 -7.15 -5.03 -28.19
N GLY A 328 -6.47 -6.00 -27.56
CA GLY A 328 -5.00 -6.06 -27.52
C GLY A 328 -4.34 -5.27 -26.38
N MET A 329 -5.13 -4.64 -25.51
CA MET A 329 -4.62 -4.00 -24.29
C MET A 329 -4.56 -4.99 -23.15
N ILE A 330 -3.42 -5.68 -23.03
CA ILE A 330 -3.18 -6.65 -21.97
C ILE A 330 -2.67 -5.91 -20.74
N SER A 331 -3.57 -5.52 -19.85
CA SER A 331 -3.27 -5.20 -18.47
C SER A 331 -3.56 -6.41 -17.59
N ASP A 332 -2.67 -6.72 -16.67
CA ASP A 332 -2.73 -7.88 -15.80
C ASP A 332 -2.05 -7.61 -14.46
N PRO A 333 -2.39 -8.32 -13.38
CA PRO A 333 -1.74 -8.17 -12.08
C PRO A 333 -0.31 -8.76 -12.02
N SER A 334 0.38 -8.90 -13.17
CA SER A 334 1.70 -9.54 -13.27
C SER A 334 2.86 -8.55 -13.41
N TRP A 335 4.09 -9.08 -13.47
CA TRP A 335 5.31 -8.31 -13.79
C TRP A 335 5.19 -7.44 -15.03
N ARG A 336 4.38 -7.83 -16.01
CA ARG A 336 4.21 -7.09 -17.28
C ARG A 336 3.61 -5.72 -17.03
N SER A 337 2.59 -5.65 -16.18
CA SER A 337 1.91 -4.38 -15.91
C SER A 337 2.56 -3.62 -14.76
N ALA A 338 3.22 -4.29 -13.81
CA ALA A 338 3.94 -3.65 -12.71
C ALA A 338 5.00 -2.63 -13.18
N LYS A 339 5.69 -2.89 -14.31
CA LYS A 339 6.65 -1.95 -14.91
C LYS A 339 6.01 -0.89 -15.83
N ASN A 340 4.79 -1.13 -16.30
CA ASN A 340 4.04 -0.24 -17.18
C ASN A 340 3.35 0.88 -16.39
N SER A 341 4.13 1.69 -15.65
CA SER A 341 3.61 2.81 -14.86
C SER A 341 4.02 4.17 -15.42
N ASP A 342 3.16 5.17 -15.29
CA ASP A 342 3.54 6.58 -15.46
C ASP A 342 4.27 7.13 -14.22
N TRP A 343 4.60 8.42 -14.19
CA TRP A 343 5.24 9.06 -13.02
C TRP A 343 4.42 9.01 -11.72
N TRP A 344 3.10 8.76 -11.81
CA TRP A 344 2.17 8.72 -10.69
C TRP A 344 1.72 7.30 -10.32
N GLY A 345 2.26 6.29 -11.00
CA GLY A 345 1.91 4.89 -10.77
C GLY A 345 0.68 4.38 -11.54
N TYR A 346 0.06 5.21 -12.39
CA TYR A 346 -1.06 4.77 -13.23
C TYR A 346 -0.58 3.96 -14.41
N TYR A 347 -1.46 3.10 -14.93
CA TYR A 347 -1.16 2.25 -16.07
C TYR A 347 -0.77 3.07 -17.31
N SER A 348 0.36 2.70 -17.89
CA SER A 348 0.90 3.19 -19.16
C SER A 348 1.14 2.02 -20.11
N ARG A 349 1.62 2.24 -21.34
CA ARG A 349 1.88 1.14 -22.29
C ARG A 349 3.35 1.05 -22.68
N TRP A 350 3.76 -0.16 -23.06
CA TRP A 350 4.99 -0.46 -23.81
C TRP A 350 6.30 -0.03 -23.13
N ASN A 351 6.31 -0.03 -21.80
CA ASN A 351 7.51 0.23 -21.03
C ASN A 351 8.15 -1.10 -20.66
N ASP A 352 9.22 -1.47 -21.37
CA ASP A 352 10.02 -2.63 -20.94
C ASP A 352 10.87 -2.35 -19.70
N HIS A 353 11.03 -1.05 -19.38
CA HIS A 353 11.80 -0.48 -18.30
C HIS A 353 11.02 0.67 -17.67
N THR A 354 11.35 1.02 -16.44
CA THR A 354 10.73 2.16 -15.73
C THR A 354 11.55 3.43 -15.82
N PHE A 355 12.82 3.35 -16.22
CA PHE A 355 13.75 4.48 -16.23
C PHE A 355 13.97 5.06 -17.65
N PRO A 356 13.39 6.24 -17.98
CA PRO A 356 13.60 6.89 -19.27
C PRO A 356 15.04 7.26 -19.52
N GLN A 357 15.45 7.20 -20.79
CA GLN A 357 16.78 7.66 -21.20
C GLN A 357 16.96 9.14 -20.91
N ARG A 358 18.12 9.47 -20.35
CA ARG A 358 18.55 10.84 -20.07
C ARG A 358 20.01 10.98 -20.44
N THR A 359 20.34 12.14 -20.98
CA THR A 359 21.73 12.55 -21.19
C THR A 359 22.17 13.33 -19.96
N ILE A 360 23.29 12.94 -19.37
CA ILE A 360 23.94 13.65 -18.27
C ILE A 360 25.30 14.14 -18.74
N ASP A 361 25.70 15.31 -18.25
CA ASP A 361 27.06 15.80 -18.42
C ASP A 361 28.01 14.92 -17.62
N TRP A 362 29.13 14.55 -18.24
CA TRP A 362 30.14 13.69 -17.65
C TRP A 362 31.53 14.27 -17.89
N ASP A 363 32.24 14.56 -16.80
CA ASP A 363 33.63 14.98 -16.86
C ASP A 363 34.55 13.79 -17.08
N LYS A 364 35.16 13.73 -18.26
CA LYS A 364 36.15 12.72 -18.62
C LYS A 364 37.54 13.21 -18.23
N PRO A 365 38.23 12.56 -17.27
CA PRO A 365 39.64 12.83 -17.05
C PRO A 365 40.45 12.27 -18.24
N GLU A 366 41.19 13.13 -18.91
CA GLU A 366 42.23 12.79 -19.89
C GLU A 366 43.60 13.24 -19.37
N TYR A 367 44.67 12.65 -19.90
CA TYR A 367 46.02 12.98 -19.47
C TYR A 367 46.31 14.48 -19.66
N GLY A 368 46.36 15.23 -18.56
CA GLY A 368 46.62 16.68 -18.56
C GLY A 368 45.42 17.57 -18.93
N HIS A 369 44.23 17.01 -19.19
CA HIS A 369 43.03 17.75 -19.61
C HIS A 369 41.73 17.14 -19.04
N SER A 370 40.70 17.96 -18.86
CA SER A 370 39.33 17.49 -18.62
C SER A 370 38.51 17.74 -19.87
N TYR A 371 37.83 16.71 -20.38
CA TYR A 371 36.91 16.83 -21.51
C TYR A 371 35.47 16.70 -21.01
N PHE A 372 34.63 17.68 -21.35
CA PHE A 372 33.19 17.62 -21.10
C PHE A 372 32.55 16.70 -22.14
N GLY A 373 32.03 15.56 -21.69
CA GLY A 373 31.29 14.61 -22.53
C GLY A 373 29.83 14.50 -22.09
N GLU A 374 29.03 13.86 -22.93
CA GLU A 374 27.65 13.49 -22.63
C GLU A 374 27.56 11.97 -22.47
N LEU A 375 26.89 11.51 -21.40
CA LEU A 375 26.60 10.10 -21.15
C LEU A 375 25.09 9.89 -21.15
N ASN A 376 24.63 8.93 -21.95
CA ASN A 376 23.23 8.51 -21.90
C ASN A 376 23.04 7.41 -20.86
N ILE A 377 22.18 7.66 -19.88
CA ILE A 377 21.73 6.69 -18.88
C ILE A 377 20.27 6.33 -19.12
N GLY A 378 19.83 5.13 -18.77
CA GLY A 378 18.45 4.70 -18.95
C GLY A 378 18.11 4.20 -20.35
N PHE A 379 16.82 3.99 -20.60
CA PHE A 379 16.34 3.27 -21.77
C PHE A 379 15.57 4.15 -22.76
N PRO A 380 15.89 4.06 -24.08
CA PRO A 380 15.12 4.76 -25.09
C PRO A 380 13.69 4.21 -25.15
N ASN A 381 12.74 5.04 -25.62
CA ASN A 381 11.33 4.68 -25.79
C ASN A 381 10.54 4.35 -24.52
N VAL A 382 11.07 4.65 -23.32
CA VAL A 382 10.29 4.59 -22.08
C VAL A 382 9.56 5.91 -21.87
N SER A 383 8.24 5.86 -21.86
CA SER A 383 7.40 7.03 -21.56
C SER A 383 6.72 6.87 -20.22
N ARG A 384 6.98 7.82 -19.33
CA ARG A 384 6.31 7.92 -18.02
C ARG A 384 5.24 9.04 -18.02
N ILE A 385 4.88 9.56 -19.19
CA ILE A 385 3.91 10.64 -19.33
C ILE A 385 2.49 10.08 -19.09
N PRO A 386 1.67 10.71 -18.23
CA PRO A 386 0.30 10.25 -17.97
C PRO A 386 -0.59 10.28 -19.21
N ASP A 387 -1.36 9.22 -19.43
CA ASP A 387 -2.36 9.13 -20.50
C ASP A 387 -3.76 8.88 -19.91
N THR A 388 -4.62 9.88 -20.04
CA THR A 388 -6.00 9.82 -19.53
C THR A 388 -6.78 8.64 -20.12
N THR A 389 -6.55 8.29 -21.39
CA THR A 389 -7.29 7.21 -22.07
C THR A 389 -6.97 5.83 -21.49
N LEU A 390 -5.77 5.66 -20.94
CA LEU A 390 -5.33 4.44 -20.26
C LEU A 390 -5.75 4.44 -18.79
N LYS A 391 -5.63 5.60 -18.15
CA LYS A 391 -5.99 5.79 -16.74
C LYS A 391 -7.47 5.53 -16.46
N VAL A 392 -8.36 5.80 -17.41
CA VAL A 392 -9.80 5.56 -17.23
C VAL A 392 -10.21 4.10 -17.39
N LEU A 393 -9.33 3.19 -17.84
CA LEU A 393 -9.74 1.81 -18.12
C LEU A 393 -10.17 1.05 -16.87
N GLY A 394 -11.27 0.32 -17.00
CA GLY A 394 -11.98 -0.37 -15.91
C GLY A 394 -12.53 0.56 -14.83
N MET A 395 -12.53 1.88 -15.05
CA MET A 395 -13.22 2.83 -14.17
C MET A 395 -14.73 2.74 -14.36
N LEU A 396 -15.48 2.94 -13.27
CA LEU A 396 -16.94 2.90 -13.29
C LEU A 396 -17.48 4.01 -14.21
N LYS A 397 -18.13 3.63 -15.30
CA LYS A 397 -18.74 4.52 -16.28
C LYS A 397 -20.18 4.87 -15.92
N SER A 398 -20.99 3.88 -15.54
CA SER A 398 -22.36 4.15 -15.11
C SER A 398 -22.91 3.16 -14.09
N ILE A 399 -23.89 3.62 -13.32
CA ILE A 399 -24.71 2.81 -12.43
C ILE A 399 -26.15 2.92 -12.90
N ARG A 400 -26.77 1.78 -13.19
CA ARG A 400 -28.22 1.69 -13.39
C ARG A 400 -28.88 1.21 -12.10
N TYR A 401 -29.83 2.01 -11.61
CA TYR A 401 -30.54 1.77 -10.36
C TYR A 401 -31.75 0.83 -10.54
N PRO A 402 -32.24 0.19 -9.47
CA PRO A 402 -33.43 -0.67 -9.53
C PRO A 402 -34.68 0.04 -10.08
N THR A 403 -34.77 1.36 -9.88
CA THR A 403 -35.85 2.22 -10.39
C THR A 403 -35.80 2.45 -11.91
N GLY A 404 -34.71 2.01 -12.56
CA GLY A 404 -34.47 2.18 -14.00
C GLY A 404 -33.67 3.43 -14.37
N GLY A 405 -33.49 4.38 -13.43
CA GLY A 405 -32.62 5.54 -13.62
C GLY A 405 -31.16 5.15 -13.78
N GLU A 406 -30.36 6.05 -14.35
CA GLU A 406 -28.93 5.83 -14.59
C GLU A 406 -28.13 7.07 -14.17
N THR A 407 -26.94 6.85 -13.61
CA THR A 407 -25.95 7.89 -13.36
C THR A 407 -24.68 7.54 -14.12
N GLU A 408 -24.20 8.50 -14.91
CA GLU A 408 -22.95 8.39 -15.66
C GLU A 408 -21.85 9.21 -14.99
N PHE A 409 -20.62 8.68 -15.03
CA PHE A 409 -19.44 9.30 -14.47
C PHE A 409 -18.46 9.61 -15.60
N LEU A 410 -18.01 10.86 -15.65
CA LEU A 410 -17.00 11.33 -16.58
C LEU A 410 -15.73 11.66 -15.79
N TYR A 411 -14.58 11.20 -16.29
CA TYR A 411 -13.29 11.41 -15.65
C TYR A 411 -12.40 12.31 -16.50
N GLU A 412 -11.62 13.17 -15.85
CA GLU A 412 -10.54 13.91 -16.45
C GLU A 412 -9.26 13.77 -15.64
N SER A 413 -8.11 13.93 -16.30
CA SER A 413 -6.83 13.98 -15.62
C SER A 413 -6.62 15.34 -14.96
N ASN A 414 -5.87 15.33 -13.84
CA ASN A 414 -5.36 16.53 -13.23
C ASN A 414 -4.56 17.34 -14.26
N LYS A 415 -4.77 18.66 -14.28
CA LYS A 415 -4.05 19.59 -15.14
C LYS A 415 -3.06 20.36 -14.27
N TYR A 416 -1.85 20.55 -14.76
CA TYR A 416 -0.87 21.47 -14.18
C TYR A 416 -0.82 22.75 -15.01
N HIS A 417 -0.41 23.85 -14.40
CA HIS A 417 -0.30 25.16 -15.07
C HIS A 417 0.76 25.10 -16.19
N VAL A 418 0.53 25.74 -17.33
CA VAL A 418 1.39 25.61 -18.55
C VAL A 418 2.85 26.04 -18.32
N ASP A 419 3.08 26.97 -17.38
CA ASP A 419 4.43 27.40 -16.98
C ASP A 419 5.10 26.48 -15.96
N TYR A 420 4.36 25.51 -15.42
CA TYR A 420 4.96 24.33 -14.81
C TYR A 420 5.36 23.42 -15.98
N ALA A 421 6.58 23.60 -16.46
CA ALA A 421 7.25 22.46 -17.06
C ALA A 421 7.41 21.45 -15.92
N PRO A 422 6.66 20.31 -15.87
CA PRO A 422 7.17 19.17 -15.13
C PRO A 422 8.57 19.03 -15.67
N PRO A 423 9.61 19.12 -14.82
CA PRO A 423 10.92 19.41 -15.35
C PRO A 423 11.20 18.34 -16.40
N ASN A 424 11.65 18.73 -17.59
CA ASN A 424 11.75 17.87 -18.79
C ASN A 424 12.52 16.56 -18.51
N ALA A 425 11.99 15.61 -17.76
CA ALA A 425 12.84 14.91 -16.80
C ALA A 425 13.71 15.91 -15.95
N PRO A 426 13.65 15.97 -14.61
CA PRO A 426 14.50 16.90 -13.81
C PRO A 426 15.81 16.24 -13.40
N SER A 427 16.99 16.66 -13.87
CA SER A 427 17.84 17.63 -13.16
C SER A 427 17.26 18.04 -11.79
N HIS A 428 17.84 17.44 -10.75
CA HIS A 428 17.63 17.73 -9.33
C HIS A 428 16.24 17.37 -8.77
N ALA A 429 16.06 16.07 -8.48
CA ALA A 429 15.08 15.64 -7.49
C ALA A 429 15.63 15.89 -6.07
N LEU A 430 15.23 17.00 -5.47
CA LEU A 430 15.07 17.11 -4.02
C LEU A 430 13.60 17.41 -3.78
N VAL A 431 12.87 16.40 -3.32
CA VAL A 431 11.49 16.54 -2.87
C VAL A 431 11.54 16.98 -1.40
N ASP A 432 11.39 18.27 -1.16
CA ASP A 432 10.91 18.75 0.14
C ASP A 432 9.39 18.65 0.11
N GLY A 433 8.87 17.61 0.78
CA GLY A 433 7.45 17.46 1.05
C GLY A 433 7.04 18.29 2.27
N ALA A 434 6.40 19.43 2.02
CA ALA A 434 5.56 20.11 3.01
C ALA A 434 4.25 20.54 2.33
N GLY A 435 3.14 20.06 2.88
CA GLY A 435 1.77 20.34 2.44
C GLY A 435 0.78 19.38 3.07
#